data_AF-A0A522AXD2-F1
#
_entry.id   AF-A0A522AXD2-F1
#
_cell.length_a   1.000
_cell.length_b   1.000
_cell.length_c   1.000
_cell.angle_alpha   90.00
_cell.angle_beta   90.00
_cell.angle_gamma   90.00
#
_symmetry.space_group_name_H-M   'P 1'
#
loop_
_entity.id
_entity.type
_entity.pdbx_description
1 polymer ?
#
loop_
_entity_poly.entity_id
_entity_poly.type
_entity_poly.pdbx_seq_one_letter_code
_entity_poly.pdbx_strand_id
1 'polypeptide(L)'
;MNCYFANVSRKGLLIAALSIAVGAGAGSAVLWTSGDVAADSGLSPGFVKGTNPPKPDPKMIEDGKKIYFRKCVWCHGVDGAGDGPGADRLWPRPRNFNQGTFKIRHTASGELPLFDPNKPTPGQNDLFETVTHGLPGSAMPSWDGILTEQQRLQVLSFVTTQLVKDRKFDDKTETVSILNLADKDAIKQITYGKESIEKGAKLVVDKKCVECHGTNGRGDGNPFNLKDDWGFPIQPANWHKCWNFRGSRQDPYNVKNIFRTFSTGVNGTPMPSFADNTTVEERWDMANFVASLCERDAAGKPLPIDPQTDKPKINFVVPSGFVEGEIPADPNDKKWQDRERRIIGLGGQITHKPRNFVNRIDDLWMKSLYNKNEIAFLFQWDDRSKSQVAPGVNVVPIEEAPPKTGEENSIAAKQNKYEVYNDAVAIQFPAKWQEIVPPEKPRYLHGEEKRHVDLWKWEADGTLKAYTGSGWDKPLEERSGATGKLKLVKSEFKDGLWTVIMKRPLKTDDKDNDAQFETGKYIPTVFFAWDGHNGDAGLKMAVSAFYYSILEPPVPIEAKVYPFLMALGMIIAEGWILRRRASKKKMTKS
;
A
#
# COMPACT_ATOMS: atom_id res chain seq x y z
N MET A 1 17.76 6.52 4.91
CA MET A 1 17.11 5.18 5.07
C MET A 1 18.01 4.01 4.65
N ASN A 2 18.93 4.13 3.68
CA ASN A 2 19.88 3.06 3.29
C ASN A 2 20.91 2.61 4.36
N CYS A 3 21.05 3.29 5.50
CA CYS A 3 22.08 2.94 6.49
C CYS A 3 21.71 1.79 7.45
N TYR A 4 20.43 1.55 7.73
CA TYR A 4 20.04 0.53 8.72
C TYR A 4 20.18 -0.89 8.19
N PHE A 5 19.75 -1.16 6.95
CA PHE A 5 19.92 -2.48 6.33
C PHE A 5 21.35 -2.78 5.89
N ALA A 6 22.12 -1.77 5.43
CA ALA A 6 23.50 -1.96 5.02
C ALA A 6 24.43 -2.39 6.17
N ASN A 7 24.17 -1.90 7.40
CA ASN A 7 24.95 -2.29 8.58
C ASN A 7 24.55 -3.65 9.16
N VAL A 8 23.28 -4.06 9.01
CA VAL A 8 22.80 -5.38 9.46
C VAL A 8 23.22 -6.49 8.48
N SER A 9 23.18 -6.22 7.17
CA SER A 9 23.63 -7.16 6.12
C SER A 9 25.11 -7.54 6.26
N ARG A 10 26.00 -6.58 6.57
CA ARG A 10 27.44 -6.86 6.75
C ARG A 10 27.77 -7.68 8.00
N LYS A 11 26.97 -7.59 9.07
CA LYS A 11 27.18 -8.37 10.30
C LYS A 11 26.48 -9.72 10.28
N GLY A 12 25.33 -9.85 9.60
CA GLY A 12 24.60 -11.12 9.47
C GLY A 12 25.34 -12.18 8.64
N LEU A 13 26.04 -11.76 7.57
CA LEU A 13 26.82 -12.67 6.71
C LEU A 13 28.05 -13.26 7.40
N LEU A 14 28.62 -12.58 8.40
CA LEU A 14 29.78 -13.07 9.15
C LEU A 14 29.40 -14.11 10.21
N ILE A 15 28.15 -14.13 10.68
CA ILE A 15 27.68 -15.09 11.69
C ILE A 15 27.18 -16.39 11.03
N ALA A 16 26.77 -16.35 9.76
CA ALA A 16 26.36 -17.55 9.01
C ALA A 16 27.53 -18.47 8.59
N ALA A 17 28.79 -18.04 8.72
CA ALA A 17 29.97 -18.78 8.26
C ALA A 17 30.68 -19.60 9.37
N LEU A 18 30.16 -19.65 10.61
CA LEU A 18 30.89 -20.22 11.76
C LEU A 18 30.09 -21.21 12.61
N SER A 19 29.17 -21.96 12.00
CA SER A 19 28.38 -22.98 12.69
C SER A 19 28.28 -24.29 11.91
N ILE A 20 29.42 -24.94 11.65
CA ILE A 20 29.47 -26.38 11.35
C ILE A 20 30.61 -26.96 12.18
N ALA A 21 30.30 -27.49 13.38
CA ALA A 21 30.86 -28.72 13.94
C ALA A 21 30.48 -28.87 15.44
N VAL A 22 30.19 -30.12 15.81
CA VAL A 22 30.00 -30.68 17.16
C VAL A 22 28.64 -30.35 17.78
N GLY A 23 27.76 -31.29 18.13
CA GLY A 23 27.94 -32.69 18.52
C GLY A 23 27.28 -32.88 19.90
N ALA A 24 26.30 -33.77 19.95
CA ALA A 24 25.47 -34.20 21.09
C ALA A 24 26.02 -34.02 22.53
N GLY A 25 25.11 -33.68 23.46
CA GLY A 25 25.24 -34.13 24.85
C GLY A 25 24.72 -33.18 25.94
N ALA A 26 23.75 -33.71 26.71
CA ALA A 26 23.45 -33.43 28.12
C ALA A 26 22.82 -32.09 28.52
N GLY A 27 21.71 -32.21 29.26
CA GLY A 27 20.97 -31.11 29.84
C GLY A 27 21.64 -30.44 31.02
N SER A 28 21.10 -29.28 31.39
CA SER A 28 21.33 -28.66 32.69
C SER A 28 20.13 -27.79 33.04
N ALA A 29 19.63 -28.01 34.25
CA ALA A 29 18.51 -27.33 34.87
C ALA A 29 18.79 -25.83 34.99
N VAL A 30 17.80 -25.01 34.62
CA VAL A 30 17.81 -23.57 34.90
C VAL A 30 17.21 -23.35 36.28
N LEU A 31 18.06 -22.85 37.19
CA LEU A 31 17.67 -22.36 38.50
C LEU A 31 16.90 -21.04 38.34
N TRP A 32 15.65 -21.02 38.78
CA TRP A 32 14.82 -19.83 38.88
C TRP A 32 15.20 -19.08 40.16
N THR A 33 15.75 -17.87 40.03
CA THR A 33 15.81 -16.91 41.14
C THR A 33 14.51 -16.13 41.16
N SER A 34 13.68 -16.40 42.16
CA SER A 34 12.43 -15.73 42.48
C SER A 34 12.68 -14.26 42.84
N GLY A 35 12.29 -13.36 41.95
CA GLY A 35 11.95 -11.97 42.24
C GLY A 35 10.44 -11.81 42.10
N ASP A 36 9.81 -11.19 43.09
CA ASP A 36 8.36 -11.15 43.32
C ASP A 36 7.52 -10.80 42.09
N VAL A 37 6.77 -11.79 41.58
CA VAL A 37 5.73 -11.61 40.56
C VAL A 37 4.39 -11.60 41.28
N ALA A 38 3.69 -10.47 41.20
CA ALA A 38 2.30 -10.38 41.63
C ALA A 38 1.47 -11.48 40.94
N ALA A 39 0.53 -12.08 41.68
CA ALA A 39 -0.27 -13.23 41.30
C ALA A 39 -0.70 -13.24 39.83
N ASP A 40 -0.11 -14.14 39.06
CA ASP A 40 -0.33 -14.30 37.63
C ASP A 40 -1.76 -14.80 37.38
N SER A 41 -2.52 -14.05 36.58
CA SER A 41 -3.88 -14.43 36.16
C SER A 41 -3.88 -15.56 35.13
N GLY A 42 -2.70 -16.06 34.75
CA GLY A 42 -2.50 -17.07 33.70
C GLY A 42 -2.73 -16.51 32.30
N LEU A 43 -2.91 -15.19 32.17
CA LEU A 43 -3.14 -14.47 30.93
C LEU A 43 -1.83 -13.83 30.45
N SER A 44 -1.64 -13.76 29.15
CA SER A 44 -0.48 -13.07 28.57
C SER A 44 -0.46 -11.60 29.01
N PRO A 45 0.72 -10.98 29.21
CA PRO A 45 0.82 -9.59 29.64
C PRO A 45 0.01 -8.61 28.77
N GLY A 46 -0.80 -7.77 29.42
CA GLY A 46 -1.70 -6.80 28.78
C GLY A 46 -3.13 -7.29 28.53
N PHE A 47 -3.42 -8.56 28.83
CA PHE A 47 -4.76 -9.12 28.75
C PHE A 47 -5.46 -9.11 30.12
N VAL A 48 -6.76 -8.85 30.10
CA VAL A 48 -7.63 -8.92 31.27
C VAL A 48 -8.81 -9.85 30.99
N LYS A 49 -9.34 -10.47 32.04
CA LYS A 49 -10.51 -11.35 31.90
C LYS A 49 -11.77 -10.51 31.66
N GLY A 50 -12.49 -10.81 30.60
CA GLY A 50 -13.75 -10.22 30.21
C GLY A 50 -14.89 -11.24 30.19
N THR A 51 -16.11 -10.74 30.18
CA THR A 51 -17.34 -11.55 30.11
C THR A 51 -17.97 -11.44 28.73
N ASN A 52 -18.57 -12.53 28.26
CA ASN A 52 -19.31 -12.54 27.02
C ASN A 52 -20.53 -11.57 27.05
N PRO A 53 -20.85 -10.93 25.91
CA PRO A 53 -21.93 -9.95 25.78
C PRO A 53 -23.31 -10.54 26.08
N PRO A 54 -24.32 -9.70 26.37
CA PRO A 54 -25.70 -10.17 26.46
C PRO A 54 -26.22 -10.64 25.09
N LYS A 55 -27.18 -11.57 25.12
CA LYS A 55 -27.88 -11.99 23.91
C LYS A 55 -28.61 -10.80 23.27
N PRO A 56 -28.52 -10.60 21.95
CA PRO A 56 -29.27 -9.54 21.28
C PRO A 56 -30.79 -9.69 21.39
N ASP A 57 -31.50 -8.57 21.37
CA ASP A 57 -32.97 -8.55 21.32
C ASP A 57 -33.49 -9.27 20.05
N PRO A 58 -34.52 -10.12 20.14
CA PRO A 58 -35.10 -10.82 18.98
C PRO A 58 -35.49 -9.91 17.82
N LYS A 59 -36.00 -8.71 18.09
CA LYS A 59 -36.33 -7.71 17.08
C LYS A 59 -35.10 -7.21 16.35
N MET A 60 -33.97 -7.03 17.05
CA MET A 60 -32.71 -6.65 16.40
C MET A 60 -32.24 -7.72 15.42
N ILE A 61 -32.38 -9.00 15.78
CA ILE A 61 -32.02 -10.13 14.94
C ILE A 61 -32.92 -10.17 13.69
N GLU A 62 -34.23 -9.99 13.86
CA GLU A 62 -35.19 -10.00 12.73
C GLU A 62 -34.94 -8.84 11.75
N ASP A 63 -34.76 -7.63 12.27
CA ASP A 63 -34.47 -6.44 11.44
C ASP A 63 -33.08 -6.56 10.78
N GLY A 64 -32.12 -7.13 11.51
CA GLY A 64 -30.78 -7.46 11.01
C GLY A 64 -30.79 -8.42 9.83
N LYS A 65 -31.65 -9.46 9.89
CA LYS A 65 -31.84 -10.41 8.79
C LYS A 65 -32.26 -9.69 7.51
N LYS A 66 -33.23 -8.78 7.58
CA LYS A 66 -33.71 -7.99 6.42
C LYS A 66 -32.57 -7.18 5.80
N ILE A 67 -31.71 -6.59 6.63
CA ILE A 67 -30.54 -5.81 6.18
C ILE A 67 -29.51 -6.73 5.51
N TYR A 68 -29.18 -7.86 6.14
CA TYR A 68 -28.21 -8.83 5.63
C TYR A 68 -28.57 -9.30 4.22
N PHE A 69 -29.82 -9.74 4.02
CA PHE A 69 -30.30 -10.23 2.72
C PHE A 69 -30.41 -9.15 1.65
N ARG A 70 -30.44 -7.88 2.04
CA ARG A 70 -30.44 -6.77 1.08
C ARG A 70 -29.03 -6.32 0.70
N LYS A 71 -28.05 -6.44 1.61
CA LYS A 71 -26.76 -5.74 1.51
C LYS A 71 -25.54 -6.67 1.58
N CYS A 72 -25.57 -7.69 2.43
CA CYS A 72 -24.39 -8.51 2.77
C CYS A 72 -24.36 -9.85 2.03
N VAL A 73 -25.54 -10.44 1.76
CA VAL A 73 -25.70 -11.78 1.16
C VAL A 73 -24.98 -11.95 -0.18
N TRP A 74 -24.86 -10.88 -0.96
CA TRP A 74 -24.23 -10.91 -2.29
C TRP A 74 -22.75 -11.31 -2.24
N CYS A 75 -22.08 -11.05 -1.12
CA CYS A 75 -20.70 -11.46 -0.89
C CYS A 75 -20.61 -12.60 0.13
N HIS A 76 -21.33 -12.51 1.25
CA HIS A 76 -21.19 -13.46 2.36
C HIS A 76 -22.05 -14.72 2.23
N GLY A 77 -22.97 -14.79 1.26
CA GLY A 77 -23.81 -15.97 1.03
C GLY A 77 -25.03 -16.06 1.94
N VAL A 78 -26.00 -16.88 1.55
CA VAL A 78 -27.26 -17.06 2.29
C VAL A 78 -27.02 -17.58 3.70
N ASP A 79 -26.12 -18.54 3.82
CA ASP A 79 -25.75 -19.18 5.09
C ASP A 79 -24.55 -18.54 5.77
N GLY A 80 -24.04 -17.42 5.26
CA GLY A 80 -22.85 -16.76 5.82
C GLY A 80 -21.52 -17.46 5.53
N ALA A 81 -21.48 -18.38 4.55
CA ALA A 81 -20.31 -19.20 4.25
C ALA A 81 -19.23 -18.49 3.40
N GLY A 82 -19.43 -17.22 3.03
CA GLY A 82 -18.48 -16.47 2.20
C GLY A 82 -18.52 -16.87 0.72
N ASP A 83 -19.67 -17.40 0.28
CA ASP A 83 -19.92 -18.01 -1.02
C ASP A 83 -21.06 -17.32 -1.79
N GLY A 84 -21.31 -16.04 -1.49
CA GLY A 84 -22.30 -15.25 -2.23
C GLY A 84 -21.97 -15.13 -3.72
N PRO A 85 -22.93 -14.75 -4.58
CA PRO A 85 -22.72 -14.66 -6.04
C PRO A 85 -21.53 -13.81 -6.49
N GLY A 86 -21.09 -12.84 -5.68
CA GLY A 86 -19.91 -12.03 -5.93
C GLY A 86 -18.59 -12.67 -5.48
N ALA A 87 -18.62 -13.63 -4.57
CA ALA A 87 -17.43 -14.15 -3.87
C ALA A 87 -16.40 -14.77 -4.82
N ASP A 88 -16.81 -15.38 -5.92
CA ASP A 88 -15.91 -16.05 -6.88
C ASP A 88 -14.99 -15.07 -7.63
N ARG A 89 -15.31 -13.77 -7.61
CA ARG A 89 -14.51 -12.70 -8.23
C ARG A 89 -13.71 -11.87 -7.24
N LEU A 90 -13.76 -12.21 -5.95
CA LEU A 90 -13.12 -11.42 -4.90
C LEU A 90 -11.89 -12.15 -4.37
N TRP A 91 -10.79 -11.40 -4.32
CA TRP A 91 -9.60 -11.80 -3.60
C TRP A 91 -9.15 -10.61 -2.73
N PRO A 92 -9.08 -10.75 -1.40
CA PRO A 92 -9.41 -11.95 -0.61
C PRO A 92 -10.90 -12.34 -0.66
N ARG A 93 -11.21 -13.60 -0.35
CA ARG A 93 -12.60 -14.10 -0.24
C ARG A 93 -13.36 -13.38 0.88
N PRO A 94 -14.69 -13.20 0.73
CA PRO A 94 -15.55 -12.79 1.83
C PRO A 94 -15.42 -13.75 3.02
N ARG A 95 -15.58 -13.22 4.24
CA ARG A 95 -15.47 -14.02 5.46
C ARG A 95 -16.58 -15.07 5.51
N ASN A 96 -16.19 -16.32 5.75
CA ASN A 96 -17.08 -17.38 6.24
C ASN A 96 -17.30 -17.18 7.75
N PHE A 97 -18.55 -16.99 8.16
CA PHE A 97 -18.94 -16.73 9.55
C PHE A 97 -19.17 -18.00 10.37
N ASN A 98 -19.44 -19.15 9.73
CA ASN A 98 -19.90 -20.37 10.40
C ASN A 98 -18.99 -20.79 11.56
N GLN A 99 -17.68 -20.72 11.35
CA GLN A 99 -16.66 -21.13 12.33
C GLN A 99 -16.39 -20.10 13.44
N GLY A 100 -16.97 -18.90 13.37
CA GLY A 100 -16.68 -17.82 14.30
C GLY A 100 -15.20 -17.37 14.28
N THR A 101 -14.52 -17.55 13.16
CA THR A 101 -13.09 -17.22 13.02
C THR A 101 -12.93 -15.83 12.39
N PHE A 102 -12.68 -14.81 13.22
CA PHE A 102 -12.57 -13.42 12.77
C PHE A 102 -11.14 -12.88 12.86
N LYS A 103 -10.73 -12.10 11.86
CA LYS A 103 -9.34 -11.63 11.73
C LYS A 103 -9.00 -10.47 12.66
N ILE A 104 -9.89 -9.49 12.82
CA ILE A 104 -9.64 -8.23 13.52
C ILE A 104 -10.33 -8.26 14.88
N ARG A 105 -9.53 -8.25 15.95
CA ARG A 105 -9.99 -8.50 17.32
C ARG A 105 -9.14 -7.77 18.35
N HIS A 106 -9.75 -7.46 19.49
CA HIS A 106 -9.08 -7.11 20.75
C HIS A 106 -9.14 -8.25 21.78
N THR A 107 -9.37 -9.49 21.33
CA THR A 107 -9.32 -10.70 22.16
C THR A 107 -8.10 -11.57 21.84
N ALA A 108 -7.71 -12.45 22.75
CA ALA A 108 -6.55 -13.34 22.55
C ALA A 108 -6.71 -14.24 21.32
N SER A 109 -5.59 -14.75 20.78
CA SER A 109 -5.62 -15.61 19.59
C SER A 109 -6.57 -16.80 19.77
N GLY A 110 -7.35 -17.12 18.75
CA GLY A 110 -8.39 -18.17 18.80
C GLY A 110 -9.73 -17.75 19.43
N GLU A 111 -9.82 -16.64 20.16
CA GLU A 111 -11.07 -16.19 20.77
C GLU A 111 -11.98 -15.41 19.80
N LEU A 112 -13.28 -15.31 20.12
CA LEU A 112 -14.26 -14.52 19.37
C LEU A 112 -13.95 -13.01 19.45
N PRO A 113 -14.28 -12.22 18.42
CA PRO A 113 -14.22 -10.75 18.50
C PRO A 113 -15.20 -10.21 19.56
N LEU A 114 -14.92 -9.02 20.07
CA LEU A 114 -15.88 -8.30 20.89
C LEU A 114 -17.07 -7.81 20.06
N PHE A 115 -18.27 -7.99 20.59
CA PHE A 115 -19.50 -7.40 20.05
C PHE A 115 -20.55 -7.26 21.15
N ASP A 116 -20.88 -6.03 21.55
CA ASP A 116 -22.02 -5.75 22.43
C ASP A 116 -23.12 -5.02 21.64
N PRO A 117 -24.32 -5.60 21.46
CA PRO A 117 -25.40 -4.97 20.71
C PRO A 117 -25.94 -3.70 21.38
N ASN A 118 -25.68 -3.49 22.68
CA ASN A 118 -26.17 -2.35 23.46
C ASN A 118 -25.09 -1.28 23.70
N LYS A 119 -23.83 -1.56 23.33
CA LYS A 119 -22.67 -0.68 23.59
C LYS A 119 -21.73 -0.65 22.38
N PRO A 120 -21.99 0.18 21.35
CA PRO A 120 -21.04 0.44 20.28
C PRO A 120 -19.91 1.35 20.80
N THR A 121 -19.03 0.82 21.63
CA THR A 121 -17.89 1.59 22.15
C THR A 121 -16.68 1.42 21.23
N PRO A 122 -16.16 2.52 20.63
CA PRO A 122 -14.98 2.45 19.78
C PRO A 122 -13.79 1.81 20.50
N GLY A 123 -13.10 0.90 19.82
CA GLY A 123 -11.99 0.12 20.39
C GLY A 123 -12.37 -0.99 21.37
N GLN A 124 -13.68 -1.23 21.60
CA GLN A 124 -14.20 -2.28 22.48
C GLN A 124 -15.33 -3.10 21.82
N ASN A 125 -15.60 -2.86 20.54
CA ASN A 125 -16.66 -3.54 19.78
C ASN A 125 -16.16 -3.86 18.35
N ASP A 126 -15.30 -4.88 18.25
CA ASP A 126 -14.54 -5.25 17.06
C ASP A 126 -15.40 -5.42 15.79
N LEU A 127 -16.53 -6.11 15.91
CA LEU A 127 -17.40 -6.35 14.76
C LEU A 127 -18.12 -5.08 14.31
N PHE A 128 -18.54 -4.23 15.25
CA PHE A 128 -19.15 -2.96 14.92
C PHE A 128 -18.17 -2.06 14.18
N GLU A 129 -16.94 -1.92 14.67
CA GLU A 129 -15.89 -1.14 14.02
C GLU A 129 -15.55 -1.71 12.62
N THR A 130 -15.48 -3.04 12.50
CA THR A 130 -15.21 -3.71 11.22
C THR A 130 -16.29 -3.41 10.17
N VAL A 131 -17.58 -3.40 10.54
CA VAL A 131 -18.66 -3.07 9.60
C VAL A 131 -18.73 -1.57 9.36
N THR A 132 -18.56 -0.76 10.41
CA THR A 132 -18.56 0.70 10.32
C THR A 132 -17.53 1.18 9.33
N HIS A 133 -16.27 0.76 9.49
CA HIS A 133 -15.18 1.26 8.68
C HIS A 133 -14.89 0.41 7.44
N GLY A 134 -15.27 -0.87 7.42
CA GLY A 134 -14.88 -1.81 6.37
C GLY A 134 -13.47 -2.34 6.57
N LEU A 135 -12.96 -3.08 5.58
CA LEU A 135 -11.62 -3.69 5.65
C LEU A 135 -10.74 -3.21 4.48
N PRO A 136 -9.73 -2.37 4.74
CA PRO A 136 -8.76 -1.95 3.73
C PRO A 136 -8.06 -3.15 3.08
N GLY A 137 -7.68 -3.00 1.81
CA GLY A 137 -7.08 -4.09 1.04
C GLY A 137 -8.04 -5.26 0.77
N SER A 138 -9.35 -5.03 0.83
CA SER A 138 -10.40 -5.98 0.46
C SER A 138 -11.59 -5.27 -0.18
N ALA A 139 -12.55 -6.06 -0.68
CA ALA A 139 -13.79 -5.53 -1.24
C ALA A 139 -14.86 -5.19 -0.19
N MET A 140 -14.58 -5.32 1.12
CA MET A 140 -15.54 -4.95 2.18
C MET A 140 -15.54 -3.43 2.39
N PRO A 141 -16.57 -2.70 1.93
CA PRO A 141 -16.60 -1.25 2.02
C PRO A 141 -16.90 -0.78 3.45
N SER A 142 -16.73 0.52 3.68
CA SER A 142 -17.34 1.18 4.83
C SER A 142 -18.86 1.15 4.69
N TRP A 143 -19.56 0.83 5.78
CA TRP A 143 -21.02 0.96 5.86
C TRP A 143 -21.46 2.21 6.60
N ASP A 144 -20.51 3.01 7.09
CA ASP A 144 -20.77 4.35 7.58
C ASP A 144 -21.33 5.26 6.49
N GLY A 145 -22.32 6.07 6.85
CA GLY A 145 -23.09 6.89 5.91
C GLY A 145 -24.06 6.11 4.99
N ILE A 146 -23.98 4.77 4.92
CA ILE A 146 -24.91 3.92 4.14
C ILE A 146 -25.96 3.28 5.05
N LEU A 147 -25.53 2.77 6.20
CA LEU A 147 -26.39 2.22 7.25
C LEU A 147 -26.30 3.11 8.49
N THR A 148 -27.41 3.26 9.20
CA THR A 148 -27.38 3.90 10.51
C THR A 148 -26.63 3.02 11.52
N GLU A 149 -26.16 3.61 12.61
CA GLU A 149 -25.57 2.87 13.73
C GLU A 149 -26.45 1.70 14.19
N GLN A 150 -27.75 1.97 14.39
CA GLN A 150 -28.72 0.95 14.78
C GLN A 150 -28.81 -0.18 13.74
N GLN A 151 -28.80 0.14 12.45
CA GLN A 151 -28.84 -0.87 11.39
C GLN A 151 -27.58 -1.75 11.35
N ARG A 152 -26.41 -1.17 11.65
CA ARG A 152 -25.15 -1.92 11.77
C ARG A 152 -25.19 -2.87 12.98
N LEU A 153 -25.70 -2.40 14.13
CA LEU A 153 -25.90 -3.25 15.30
C LEU A 153 -26.89 -4.39 15.01
N GLN A 154 -28.02 -4.09 14.35
CA GLN A 154 -29.02 -5.08 13.96
C GLN A 154 -28.43 -6.18 13.07
N VAL A 155 -27.74 -5.82 11.98
CA VAL A 155 -27.16 -6.82 11.07
C VAL A 155 -26.10 -7.68 11.77
N LEU A 156 -25.30 -7.10 12.66
CA LEU A 156 -24.32 -7.84 13.45
C LEU A 156 -24.99 -8.77 14.47
N SER A 157 -26.09 -8.37 15.09
CA SER A 157 -26.89 -9.24 15.96
C SER A 157 -27.41 -10.47 15.19
N PHE A 158 -27.84 -10.28 13.94
CA PHE A 158 -28.22 -11.41 13.08
C PHE A 158 -27.02 -12.30 12.75
N VAL A 159 -25.89 -11.74 12.31
CA VAL A 159 -24.69 -12.50 11.95
C VAL A 159 -24.18 -13.33 13.13
N THR A 160 -23.99 -12.70 14.30
CA THR A 160 -23.43 -13.34 15.49
C THR A 160 -24.35 -14.40 16.10
N THR A 161 -25.67 -14.29 15.92
CA THR A 161 -26.64 -15.22 16.51
C THR A 161 -27.06 -16.35 15.56
N GLN A 162 -27.11 -16.08 14.25
CA GLN A 162 -27.73 -17.00 13.27
C GLN A 162 -26.75 -17.54 12.22
N LEU A 163 -25.65 -16.83 11.94
CA LEU A 163 -24.68 -17.24 10.90
C LEU A 163 -23.36 -17.75 11.48
N VAL A 164 -23.05 -17.45 12.73
CA VAL A 164 -22.00 -18.14 13.48
C VAL A 164 -22.62 -19.41 14.06
N LYS A 165 -22.09 -20.58 13.66
CA LYS A 165 -22.71 -21.89 13.92
C LYS A 165 -21.92 -22.69 14.96
N ASP A 166 -20.60 -22.63 14.88
CA ASP A 166 -19.71 -23.50 15.66
C ASP A 166 -19.39 -22.91 17.05
N ARG A 167 -19.79 -21.65 17.29
CA ARG A 167 -19.49 -20.90 18.52
C ARG A 167 -20.67 -20.01 18.91
N LYS A 168 -20.77 -19.65 20.18
CA LYS A 168 -21.83 -18.77 20.70
C LYS A 168 -21.22 -17.51 21.32
N PHE A 169 -21.70 -16.35 20.89
CA PHE A 169 -21.26 -15.05 21.43
C PHE A 169 -21.84 -14.78 22.82
N ASP A 170 -22.95 -15.41 23.20
CA ASP A 170 -23.66 -15.18 24.45
C ASP A 170 -23.45 -16.28 25.51
N ASP A 171 -22.46 -17.16 25.31
CA ASP A 171 -22.16 -18.23 26.27
C ASP A 171 -21.63 -17.65 27.57
N LYS A 172 -22.44 -17.68 28.64
CA LYS A 172 -22.06 -17.13 29.95
C LYS A 172 -21.10 -18.02 30.73
N THR A 173 -20.84 -19.25 30.27
CA THR A 173 -19.91 -20.17 30.92
C THR A 173 -18.46 -19.92 30.48
N GLU A 174 -18.28 -19.29 29.32
CA GLU A 174 -16.97 -18.91 28.80
C GLU A 174 -16.60 -17.48 29.20
N THR A 175 -15.29 -17.25 29.32
CA THR A 175 -14.71 -15.91 29.50
C THR A 175 -13.75 -15.63 28.37
N VAL A 176 -13.61 -14.35 28.02
CA VAL A 176 -12.70 -13.90 26.96
C VAL A 176 -11.54 -13.14 27.57
N SER A 177 -10.36 -13.29 26.97
CA SER A 177 -9.15 -12.58 27.32
C SER A 177 -9.07 -11.33 26.45
N ILE A 178 -9.29 -10.16 27.04
CA ILE A 178 -9.37 -8.89 26.34
C ILE A 178 -8.04 -8.14 26.44
N LEU A 179 -7.47 -7.75 25.31
CA LEU A 179 -6.35 -6.82 25.24
C LEU A 179 -6.83 -5.44 25.67
N ASN A 180 -6.44 -5.00 26.86
CA ASN A 180 -6.87 -3.71 27.38
C ASN A 180 -5.96 -2.58 26.92
N LEU A 181 -6.25 -2.01 25.74
CA LEU A 181 -5.47 -0.90 25.19
C LEU A 181 -5.55 0.42 25.98
N ALA A 182 -6.44 0.51 26.97
CA ALA A 182 -6.61 1.69 27.82
C ALA A 182 -5.72 1.65 29.08
N ASP A 183 -5.26 0.46 29.49
CA ASP A 183 -4.42 0.28 30.67
C ASP A 183 -2.97 0.67 30.39
N LYS A 184 -2.66 1.95 30.61
CA LYS A 184 -1.33 2.51 30.31
C LYS A 184 -0.21 1.94 31.18
N ASP A 185 -0.54 1.33 32.31
CA ASP A 185 0.45 0.75 33.20
C ASP A 185 0.78 -0.68 32.75
N ALA A 186 -0.23 -1.49 32.42
CA ALA A 186 -0.05 -2.86 31.94
C ALA A 186 0.53 -2.95 30.51
N ILE A 187 0.23 -1.98 29.64
CA ILE A 187 0.73 -1.95 28.26
C ILE A 187 1.48 -0.66 27.94
N LYS A 188 2.34 -0.22 28.85
CA LYS A 188 3.12 1.02 28.74
C LYS A 188 3.76 1.17 27.35
N GLN A 189 3.25 2.14 26.60
CA GLN A 189 3.70 2.37 25.22
C GLN A 189 5.14 2.87 25.18
N ILE A 190 6.01 2.15 24.47
CA ILE A 190 7.36 2.61 24.20
C ILE A 190 7.31 3.77 23.19
N THR A 191 7.98 4.86 23.53
CA THR A 191 8.05 6.05 22.68
C THR A 191 8.71 5.72 21.34
N TYR A 192 8.07 6.14 20.26
CA TYR A 192 8.62 6.02 18.92
C TYR A 192 9.94 6.78 18.82
N GLY A 193 11.01 6.07 18.46
CA GLY A 193 12.35 6.65 18.40
C GLY A 193 13.36 5.66 17.85
N LYS A 194 14.56 6.16 17.56
CA LYS A 194 15.63 5.37 16.92
C LYS A 194 15.95 4.08 17.67
N GLU A 195 16.09 4.13 19.00
CA GLU A 195 16.42 2.97 19.82
C GLU A 195 15.34 1.88 19.74
N SER A 196 14.06 2.26 19.87
CA SER A 196 12.93 1.34 19.76
C SER A 196 12.84 0.70 18.37
N ILE A 197 13.07 1.49 17.32
CA ILE A 197 13.10 1.00 15.92
C ILE A 197 14.25 0.00 15.71
N GLU A 198 15.44 0.27 16.24
CA GLU A 198 16.60 -0.64 16.13
C GLU A 198 16.35 -1.98 16.86
N LYS A 199 15.77 -1.94 18.07
CA LYS A 199 15.36 -3.14 18.81
C LYS A 199 14.28 -3.92 18.04
N GLY A 200 13.25 -3.22 17.56
CA GLY A 200 12.17 -3.81 16.78
C GLY A 200 12.65 -4.47 15.49
N ALA A 201 13.60 -3.84 14.78
CA ALA A 201 14.21 -4.40 13.57
C ALA A 201 14.91 -5.74 13.85
N LYS A 202 15.65 -5.82 14.96
CA LYS A 202 16.31 -7.05 15.39
C LYS A 202 15.27 -8.13 15.74
N LEU A 203 14.25 -7.77 16.53
CA LEU A 203 13.19 -8.69 16.93
C LEU A 203 12.42 -9.24 15.73
N VAL A 204 12.13 -8.42 14.71
CA VAL A 204 11.44 -8.88 13.48
C VAL A 204 12.24 -9.95 12.73
N VAL A 205 13.57 -9.88 12.76
CA VAL A 205 14.44 -10.93 12.20
C VAL A 205 14.47 -12.14 13.12
N ASP A 206 14.71 -11.94 14.43
CA ASP A 206 14.84 -13.00 15.42
C ASP A 206 13.53 -13.82 15.56
N LYS A 207 12.37 -13.18 15.39
CA LYS A 207 11.02 -13.79 15.37
C LYS A 207 10.58 -14.25 13.98
N LYS A 208 11.51 -14.28 13.01
CA LYS A 208 11.32 -14.83 11.66
C LYS A 208 10.22 -14.16 10.83
N CYS A 209 9.83 -12.92 11.15
CA CYS A 209 8.76 -12.25 10.40
C CYS A 209 9.18 -11.97 8.94
N VAL A 210 10.49 -11.85 8.69
CA VAL A 210 11.07 -11.68 7.35
C VAL A 210 10.82 -12.86 6.41
N GLU A 211 10.61 -14.07 6.92
CA GLU A 211 10.32 -15.26 6.09
C GLU A 211 9.03 -15.09 5.29
N CYS A 212 8.05 -14.36 5.85
CA CYS A 212 6.80 -14.03 5.17
C CYS A 212 6.83 -12.62 4.58
N HIS A 213 7.19 -11.62 5.40
CA HIS A 213 7.06 -10.20 5.03
C HIS A 213 8.21 -9.67 4.17
N GLY A 214 9.29 -10.44 4.00
CA GLY A 214 10.50 -9.99 3.31
C GLY A 214 11.38 -9.10 4.19
N THR A 215 12.62 -8.90 3.78
CA THR A 215 13.62 -8.15 4.56
C THR A 215 13.26 -6.67 4.71
N ASN A 216 12.65 -6.07 3.69
CA ASN A 216 12.18 -4.69 3.72
C ASN A 216 10.67 -4.57 4.03
N GLY A 217 9.98 -5.67 4.35
CA GLY A 217 8.57 -5.62 4.72
C GLY A 217 7.60 -5.40 3.57
N ARG A 218 7.98 -5.67 2.31
CA ARG A 218 7.10 -5.50 1.14
C ARG A 218 6.12 -6.66 0.93
N GLY A 219 6.21 -7.68 1.78
CA GLY A 219 5.40 -8.88 1.70
C GLY A 219 5.90 -9.85 0.64
N ASP A 220 7.19 -9.87 0.36
CA ASP A 220 7.88 -10.57 -0.72
C ASP A 220 8.78 -11.73 -0.25
N GLY A 221 8.74 -12.10 1.05
CA GLY A 221 9.55 -13.20 1.59
C GLY A 221 9.12 -14.59 1.10
N ASN A 222 7.85 -14.94 1.32
CA ASN A 222 7.25 -16.17 0.77
C ASN A 222 5.79 -15.93 0.31
N PRO A 223 5.56 -14.93 -0.56
CA PRO A 223 4.24 -14.35 -0.84
C PRO A 223 3.22 -15.33 -1.42
N PHE A 224 3.68 -16.44 -2.00
CA PHE A 224 2.83 -17.29 -2.85
C PHE A 224 2.56 -18.69 -2.27
N ASN A 225 3.24 -19.07 -1.18
CA ASN A 225 3.06 -20.36 -0.52
C ASN A 225 2.16 -20.31 0.73
N LEU A 226 1.75 -19.11 1.16
CA LEU A 226 0.88 -18.94 2.32
C LEU A 226 -0.59 -19.14 1.95
N LYS A 227 -1.29 -19.88 2.81
CA LYS A 227 -2.72 -20.13 2.71
C LYS A 227 -3.42 -19.73 4.00
N ASP A 228 -4.67 -19.31 3.89
CA ASP A 228 -5.56 -19.23 5.05
C ASP A 228 -6.09 -20.61 5.46
N ASP A 229 -6.79 -20.69 6.58
CA ASP A 229 -7.30 -21.96 7.13
C ASP A 229 -8.35 -22.61 6.21
N TRP A 230 -8.90 -21.86 5.24
CA TRP A 230 -9.81 -22.36 4.20
C TRP A 230 -9.06 -22.80 2.94
N GLY A 231 -7.73 -22.77 2.94
CA GLY A 231 -6.89 -23.24 1.83
C GLY A 231 -6.67 -22.22 0.71
N PHE A 232 -7.20 -21.00 0.83
CA PHE A 232 -7.00 -19.97 -0.19
C PHE A 232 -5.65 -19.27 -0.01
N PRO A 233 -4.96 -18.93 -1.12
CA PRO A 233 -3.76 -18.12 -1.09
C PRO A 233 -3.98 -16.77 -0.39
N ILE A 234 -3.08 -16.42 0.52
CA ILE A 234 -3.10 -15.16 1.25
C ILE A 234 -1.73 -14.49 1.17
N GLN A 235 -1.71 -13.19 0.90
CA GLN A 235 -0.46 -12.43 0.88
C GLN A 235 -0.22 -11.69 2.20
N PRO A 236 1.05 -11.64 2.67
CA PRO A 236 1.43 -10.78 3.78
C PRO A 236 1.17 -9.32 3.48
N ALA A 237 0.87 -8.55 4.53
CA ALA A 237 0.76 -7.10 4.43
C ALA A 237 2.10 -6.48 4.02
N ASN A 238 2.04 -5.51 3.11
CA ASN A 238 3.16 -4.66 2.76
C ASN A 238 3.22 -3.50 3.76
N TRP A 239 4.28 -3.46 4.57
CA TRP A 239 4.46 -2.51 5.67
C TRP A 239 4.69 -1.07 5.21
N HIS A 240 5.07 -0.86 3.95
CA HIS A 240 5.14 0.47 3.34
C HIS A 240 3.76 1.09 3.11
N LYS A 241 2.73 0.26 2.95
CA LYS A 241 1.35 0.68 2.68
C LYS A 241 0.47 0.45 3.90
N CYS A 242 0.76 1.12 5.02
CA CYS A 242 0.02 0.89 6.28
C CYS A 242 -1.49 1.20 6.18
N TRP A 243 -1.91 2.01 5.21
CA TRP A 243 -3.32 2.20 4.86
C TRP A 243 -4.03 0.95 4.34
N ASN A 244 -3.28 -0.10 3.96
CA ASN A 244 -3.83 -1.41 3.61
C ASN A 244 -3.86 -2.39 4.78
N PHE A 245 -3.43 -1.99 5.99
CA PHE A 245 -3.53 -2.85 7.17
C PHE A 245 -4.99 -3.04 7.56
N ARG A 246 -5.44 -4.30 7.55
CA ARG A 246 -6.81 -4.64 7.93
C ARG A 246 -7.09 -4.20 9.37
N GLY A 247 -8.24 -3.57 9.60
CA GLY A 247 -8.62 -3.05 10.92
C GLY A 247 -7.85 -1.78 11.34
N SER A 248 -7.27 -1.05 10.38
CA SER A 248 -6.61 0.26 10.60
C SER A 248 -7.24 1.38 9.77
N ARG A 249 -8.43 1.14 9.22
CA ARG A 249 -9.11 2.11 8.35
C ARG A 249 -9.33 3.43 9.08
N GLN A 250 -9.09 4.54 8.37
CA GLN A 250 -9.15 5.92 8.88
C GLN A 250 -8.08 6.30 9.90
N ASP A 251 -7.28 5.35 10.39
CA ASP A 251 -6.18 5.61 11.33
C ASP A 251 -4.92 4.76 11.04
N PRO A 252 -4.37 4.81 9.80
CA PRO A 252 -3.37 3.85 9.35
C PRO A 252 -1.98 4.05 9.97
N TYR A 253 -1.69 5.22 10.51
CA TYR A 253 -0.41 5.54 11.16
C TYR A 253 -0.40 5.27 12.67
N ASN A 254 -1.53 4.84 13.24
CA ASN A 254 -1.60 4.55 14.66
C ASN A 254 -0.94 3.20 14.98
N VAL A 255 0.21 3.29 15.63
CA VAL A 255 1.02 2.14 16.04
C VAL A 255 0.27 1.17 16.96
N LYS A 256 -0.79 1.60 17.65
CA LYS A 256 -1.64 0.73 18.47
C LYS A 256 -2.32 -0.36 17.63
N ASN A 257 -2.65 -0.08 16.37
CA ASN A 257 -3.23 -1.08 15.46
C ASN A 257 -2.24 -2.21 15.16
N ILE A 258 -0.96 -1.87 15.03
CA ILE A 258 0.13 -2.84 14.80
C ILE A 258 0.40 -3.63 16.08
N PHE A 259 0.49 -2.94 17.22
CA PHE A 259 0.65 -3.59 18.54
C PHE A 259 -0.49 -4.57 18.84
N ARG A 260 -1.74 -4.19 18.56
CA ARG A 260 -2.91 -5.08 18.64
C ARG A 260 -2.69 -6.33 17.78
N THR A 261 -2.29 -6.15 16.53
CA THR A 261 -2.07 -7.27 15.59
C THR A 261 -1.01 -8.25 16.10
N PHE A 262 0.11 -7.76 16.64
CA PHE A 262 1.11 -8.64 17.27
C PHE A 262 0.60 -9.33 18.53
N SER A 263 -0.27 -8.68 19.30
CA SER A 263 -0.79 -9.22 20.56
C SER A 263 -1.93 -10.21 20.35
N THR A 264 -2.82 -10.00 19.37
CA THR A 264 -4.02 -10.83 19.18
C THR A 264 -3.87 -11.85 18.05
N GLY A 265 -2.89 -11.68 17.17
CA GLY A 265 -2.74 -12.47 15.95
C GLY A 265 -3.90 -12.27 14.98
N VAL A 266 -3.82 -12.94 13.83
CA VAL A 266 -4.85 -12.85 12.79
C VAL A 266 -5.46 -14.23 12.55
N ASN A 267 -6.48 -14.58 13.34
CA ASN A 267 -7.14 -15.90 13.25
C ASN A 267 -7.54 -16.26 11.82
N GLY A 268 -7.41 -17.54 11.46
CA GLY A 268 -7.67 -17.98 10.11
C GLY A 268 -6.52 -17.70 9.15
N THR A 269 -5.33 -17.33 9.63
CA THR A 269 -4.16 -17.05 8.77
C THR A 269 -2.87 -17.53 9.43
N PRO A 270 -1.76 -17.64 8.67
CA PRO A 270 -0.45 -17.99 9.21
C PRO A 270 0.19 -16.92 10.10
N MET A 271 -0.47 -15.78 10.37
CA MET A 271 0.06 -14.71 11.24
C MET A 271 -0.38 -14.96 12.70
N PRO A 272 0.52 -15.51 13.55
CA PRO A 272 0.17 -15.89 14.92
C PRO A 272 0.09 -14.67 15.84
N SER A 273 -0.35 -14.89 17.07
CA SER A 273 -0.06 -13.98 18.17
C SER A 273 1.38 -14.18 18.66
N PHE A 274 1.99 -13.08 19.10
CA PHE A 274 3.29 -13.06 19.77
C PHE A 274 3.16 -12.77 21.27
N ALA A 275 1.93 -12.71 21.81
CA ALA A 275 1.70 -12.32 23.20
C ALA A 275 2.41 -13.23 24.22
N ASP A 276 2.51 -14.52 23.93
CA ASP A 276 3.09 -15.53 24.83
C ASP A 276 4.60 -15.71 24.67
N ASN A 277 5.19 -15.19 23.58
CA ASN A 277 6.61 -15.39 23.26
C ASN A 277 7.39 -14.08 23.14
N THR A 278 6.78 -12.97 23.57
CA THR A 278 7.39 -11.64 23.67
C THR A 278 6.88 -10.91 24.90
N THR A 279 7.68 -9.98 25.40
CA THR A 279 7.26 -8.98 26.39
C THR A 279 6.42 -7.87 25.74
N VAL A 280 5.74 -7.07 26.56
CA VAL A 280 4.97 -5.91 26.11
C VAL A 280 5.89 -4.90 25.41
N GLU A 281 7.06 -4.65 25.98
CA GLU A 281 8.06 -3.73 25.46
C GLU A 281 8.59 -4.19 24.10
N GLU A 282 8.91 -5.48 23.95
CA GLU A 282 9.32 -6.06 22.67
C GLU A 282 8.25 -5.90 21.59
N ARG A 283 6.96 -6.10 21.92
CA ARG A 283 5.86 -5.88 20.96
C ARG A 283 5.73 -4.41 20.55
N TRP A 284 5.95 -3.47 21.47
CA TRP A 284 5.98 -2.05 21.12
C TRP A 284 7.17 -1.68 20.24
N ASP A 285 8.35 -2.23 20.52
CA ASP A 285 9.54 -2.04 19.69
C ASP A 285 9.32 -2.58 18.26
N MET A 286 8.78 -3.79 18.14
CA MET A 286 8.38 -4.37 16.85
C MET A 286 7.34 -3.50 16.13
N ALA A 287 6.32 -3.01 16.86
CA ALA A 287 5.28 -2.15 16.30
C ALA A 287 5.84 -0.81 15.80
N ASN A 288 6.74 -0.18 16.56
CA ASN A 288 7.43 1.05 16.17
C ASN A 288 8.31 0.84 14.93
N PHE A 289 9.01 -0.30 14.84
CA PHE A 289 9.77 -0.65 13.63
C PHE A 289 8.87 -0.77 12.40
N VAL A 290 7.78 -1.55 12.48
CA VAL A 290 6.84 -1.68 11.36
C VAL A 290 6.22 -0.33 10.99
N ALA A 291 5.83 0.49 11.99
CA ALA A 291 5.30 1.84 11.76
C ALA A 291 6.32 2.79 11.11
N SER A 292 7.62 2.54 11.28
CA SER A 292 8.70 3.34 10.67
C SER A 292 8.87 3.08 9.18
N LEU A 293 8.41 1.93 8.69
CA LEU A 293 8.47 1.55 7.27
C LEU A 293 7.31 2.13 6.46
N CYS A 294 6.19 2.50 7.11
CA CYS A 294 5.07 3.09 6.39
C CYS A 294 5.49 4.39 5.71
N GLU A 295 5.10 4.54 4.44
CA GLU A 295 5.49 5.65 3.58
C GLU A 295 5.08 7.00 4.15
N ARG A 296 5.98 7.98 4.01
CA ARG A 296 5.86 9.33 4.56
C ARG A 296 6.27 10.36 3.52
N ASP A 297 5.97 11.63 3.77
CA ASP A 297 6.48 12.72 2.95
C ASP A 297 8.00 12.91 3.13
N ALA A 298 8.60 13.84 2.36
CA ALA A 298 10.04 14.09 2.43
C ALA A 298 10.51 14.63 3.81
N ALA A 299 9.59 15.17 4.61
CA ALA A 299 9.85 15.65 5.96
C ALA A 299 9.59 14.58 7.04
N GLY A 300 9.24 13.34 6.64
CA GLY A 300 8.92 12.24 7.56
C GLY A 300 7.52 12.31 8.17
N LYS A 301 6.64 13.19 7.68
CA LYS A 301 5.27 13.29 8.17
C LYS A 301 4.37 12.26 7.49
N PRO A 302 3.31 11.77 8.17
CA PRO A 302 2.30 10.92 7.56
C PRO A 302 1.75 11.53 6.26
N LEU A 303 1.59 10.71 5.22
CA LEU A 303 0.88 11.14 4.01
C LEU A 303 -0.57 11.44 4.37
N PRO A 304 -1.17 12.51 3.82
CA PRO A 304 -2.58 12.80 4.04
C PRO A 304 -3.43 11.66 3.47
N ILE A 305 -4.41 11.17 4.23
CA ILE A 305 -5.31 10.09 3.82
C ILE A 305 -6.65 10.67 3.37
N ASP A 306 -7.18 10.14 2.27
CA ASP A 306 -8.54 10.40 1.81
C ASP A 306 -9.52 9.54 2.63
N PRO A 307 -10.49 10.14 3.35
CA PRO A 307 -11.39 9.40 4.23
C PRO A 307 -12.35 8.46 3.50
N GLN A 308 -12.63 8.70 2.22
CA GLN A 308 -13.55 7.90 1.41
C GLN A 308 -12.85 6.65 0.85
N THR A 309 -11.65 6.84 0.29
CA THR A 309 -10.89 5.72 -0.31
C THR A 309 -9.99 5.00 0.68
N ASP A 310 -9.65 5.65 1.79
CA ASP A 310 -8.67 5.21 2.79
C ASP A 310 -7.29 4.96 2.17
N LYS A 311 -6.92 5.80 1.20
CA LYS A 311 -5.64 5.81 0.50
C LYS A 311 -4.97 7.18 0.64
N PRO A 312 -3.66 7.31 0.37
CA PRO A 312 -3.03 8.62 0.29
C PRO A 312 -3.75 9.54 -0.70
N LYS A 313 -3.94 10.80 -0.33
CA LYS A 313 -4.58 11.79 -1.20
C LYS A 313 -3.77 11.95 -2.48
N ILE A 314 -4.46 11.82 -3.59
CA ILE A 314 -3.88 11.90 -4.93
C ILE A 314 -3.91 13.35 -5.41
N ASN A 315 -2.79 13.80 -5.98
CA ASN A 315 -2.72 15.01 -6.78
C ASN A 315 -2.64 14.61 -8.26
N PHE A 316 -3.59 15.08 -9.07
CA PHE A 316 -3.69 14.73 -10.49
C PHE A 316 -2.69 15.47 -11.38
N VAL A 317 -1.75 16.24 -10.82
CA VAL A 317 -0.69 16.93 -11.57
C VAL A 317 0.68 16.31 -11.29
N VAL A 318 1.37 15.88 -12.34
CA VAL A 318 2.74 15.37 -12.33
C VAL A 318 3.69 16.47 -12.81
N PRO A 319 4.38 17.19 -11.90
CA PRO A 319 5.37 18.18 -12.29
C PRO A 319 6.63 17.49 -12.81
N SER A 320 7.10 17.96 -13.97
CA SER A 320 8.41 17.66 -14.52
C SER A 320 9.32 18.85 -14.28
N GLY A 321 10.40 18.60 -13.56
CA GLY A 321 11.28 19.66 -13.11
C GLY A 321 12.49 19.87 -14.03
N PHE A 322 12.80 21.13 -14.35
CA PHE A 322 13.98 21.46 -15.16
C PHE A 322 15.29 21.12 -14.44
N VAL A 323 16.23 20.52 -15.15
CA VAL A 323 17.61 20.30 -14.71
C VAL A 323 18.61 20.69 -15.78
N GLU A 324 19.75 21.20 -15.34
CA GLU A 324 20.88 21.46 -16.21
C GLU A 324 21.69 20.17 -16.46
N GLY A 325 22.20 20.04 -17.69
CA GLY A 325 23.00 18.89 -18.12
C GLY A 325 22.21 17.60 -18.26
N GLU A 326 22.88 16.47 -18.06
CA GLU A 326 22.29 15.14 -18.19
C GLU A 326 21.35 14.80 -17.04
N ILE A 327 20.30 14.03 -17.37
CA ILE A 327 19.38 13.44 -16.40
C ILE A 327 20.06 12.21 -15.78
N PRO A 328 20.25 12.15 -14.45
CA PRO A 328 20.97 11.07 -13.78
C PRO A 328 20.25 9.72 -13.90
N ALA A 329 21.03 8.66 -14.02
CA ALA A 329 20.55 7.28 -14.00
C ALA A 329 20.28 6.73 -12.58
N ASP A 330 20.96 7.26 -11.56
CA ASP A 330 20.74 6.86 -10.17
C ASP A 330 19.48 7.56 -9.61
N PRO A 331 18.44 6.82 -9.20
CA PRO A 331 17.25 7.40 -8.58
C PRO A 331 17.53 8.15 -7.27
N ASN A 332 18.68 7.91 -6.63
CA ASN A 332 19.10 8.58 -5.40
C ASN A 332 19.87 9.88 -5.65
N ASP A 333 20.15 10.24 -6.90
CA ASP A 333 20.80 11.51 -7.23
C ASP A 333 19.99 12.70 -6.70
N LYS A 334 20.70 13.73 -6.21
CA LYS A 334 20.09 14.93 -5.64
C LYS A 334 19.04 15.55 -6.56
N LYS A 335 19.25 15.54 -7.88
CA LYS A 335 18.29 16.08 -8.86
C LYS A 335 16.95 15.37 -8.80
N TRP A 336 16.93 14.06 -8.54
CA TRP A 336 15.69 13.31 -8.32
C TRP A 336 15.15 13.54 -6.90
N GLN A 337 16.02 13.59 -5.89
CA GLN A 337 15.60 13.75 -4.49
C GLN A 337 14.98 15.13 -4.19
N ASP A 338 15.42 16.18 -4.89
CA ASP A 338 14.85 17.53 -4.82
C ASP A 338 13.45 17.61 -5.45
N ARG A 339 13.02 16.57 -6.16
CA ARG A 339 11.67 16.49 -6.73
C ARG A 339 10.73 15.74 -5.81
N GLU A 340 9.58 16.37 -5.59
CA GLU A 340 8.45 15.73 -4.95
C GLU A 340 8.00 14.54 -5.80
N ARG A 341 7.83 13.38 -5.15
CA ARG A 341 7.22 12.21 -5.79
C ARG A 341 5.71 12.36 -5.81
N ARG A 342 5.08 11.90 -6.89
CA ARG A 342 3.62 11.84 -7.03
C ARG A 342 3.17 10.40 -6.90
N ILE A 343 2.15 10.17 -6.08
CA ILE A 343 1.46 8.89 -6.05
C ILE A 343 0.43 8.87 -7.18
N ILE A 344 0.51 7.84 -8.00
CA ILE A 344 -0.44 7.56 -9.06
C ILE A 344 -1.32 6.42 -8.57
N GLY A 345 -2.57 6.70 -8.23
CA GLY A 345 -3.55 5.66 -7.90
C GLY A 345 -3.96 4.87 -9.14
N LEU A 346 -4.00 3.54 -8.99
CA LEU A 346 -4.31 2.57 -10.02
C LEU A 346 -5.48 1.68 -9.59
N GLY A 347 -6.41 1.44 -10.51
CA GLY A 347 -7.49 0.48 -10.35
C GLY A 347 -7.36 -0.68 -11.34
N GLY A 348 -7.89 -1.85 -11.00
CA GLY A 348 -7.98 -2.93 -11.97
C GLY A 348 -8.91 -2.53 -13.12
N GLN A 349 -8.49 -2.75 -14.37
CA GLN A 349 -9.35 -2.51 -15.52
C GLN A 349 -10.47 -3.55 -15.57
N ILE A 350 -11.70 -3.13 -15.22
CA ILE A 350 -12.88 -4.01 -15.21
C ILE A 350 -13.93 -3.66 -16.27
N THR A 351 -13.70 -2.65 -17.10
CA THR A 351 -14.69 -2.16 -18.07
C THR A 351 -14.71 -2.97 -19.38
N HIS A 352 -13.59 -3.57 -19.77
CA HIS A 352 -13.47 -4.37 -20.99
C HIS A 352 -12.71 -5.67 -20.70
N LYS A 353 -13.00 -6.73 -21.44
CA LYS A 353 -12.32 -8.02 -21.31
C LYS A 353 -10.95 -7.99 -22.00
N PRO A 354 -9.95 -8.74 -21.51
CA PRO A 354 -9.94 -9.45 -20.22
C PRO A 354 -9.84 -8.48 -19.03
N ARG A 355 -10.69 -8.69 -18.02
CA ARG A 355 -10.82 -7.83 -16.85
C ARG A 355 -9.83 -8.19 -15.75
N ASN A 356 -9.29 -7.18 -15.09
CA ASN A 356 -8.48 -7.34 -13.88
C ASN A 356 -9.33 -7.13 -12.62
N PHE A 357 -9.95 -8.20 -12.12
CA PHE A 357 -10.71 -8.17 -10.85
C PHE A 357 -9.81 -8.17 -9.61
N VAL A 358 -8.55 -8.60 -9.74
CA VAL A 358 -7.57 -8.68 -8.64
C VAL A 358 -6.43 -7.74 -8.92
N ASN A 359 -6.63 -6.49 -8.55
CA ASN A 359 -5.56 -5.51 -8.69
C ASN A 359 -4.55 -5.65 -7.54
N ARG A 360 -3.33 -6.11 -7.85
CA ARG A 360 -2.23 -6.19 -6.88
C ARG A 360 -1.36 -4.94 -6.87
N ILE A 361 -1.39 -4.15 -7.95
CA ILE A 361 -0.69 -2.86 -8.09
C ILE A 361 -1.74 -1.75 -8.01
N ASP A 362 -2.04 -1.29 -6.79
CA ASP A 362 -3.03 -0.24 -6.50
C ASP A 362 -2.46 1.19 -6.58
N ASP A 363 -1.14 1.33 -6.65
CA ASP A 363 -0.47 2.61 -6.82
C ASP A 363 0.96 2.43 -7.35
N LEU A 364 1.52 3.52 -7.87
CA LEU A 364 2.96 3.67 -8.10
C LEU A 364 3.42 5.08 -7.70
N TRP A 365 4.70 5.19 -7.35
CA TRP A 365 5.39 6.46 -7.19
C TRP A 365 6.02 6.90 -8.51
N MET A 366 5.91 8.19 -8.79
CA MET A 366 6.43 8.79 -10.00
C MET A 366 7.20 10.08 -9.72
N LYS A 367 8.31 10.27 -10.43
CA LYS A 367 9.00 11.56 -10.56
C LYS A 367 9.24 11.85 -12.04
N SER A 368 9.33 13.13 -12.38
CA SER A 368 9.73 13.56 -13.73
C SER A 368 10.76 14.67 -13.69
N LEU A 369 11.73 14.58 -14.59
CA LEU A 369 12.74 15.58 -14.84
C LEU A 369 12.81 15.85 -16.33
N TYR A 370 13.18 17.06 -16.71
CA TYR A 370 13.48 17.39 -18.09
C TYR A 370 14.67 18.35 -18.17
N ASN A 371 15.38 18.33 -19.29
CA ASN A 371 16.41 19.32 -19.62
C ASN A 371 16.04 20.02 -20.95
N LYS A 372 16.99 20.69 -21.61
CA LYS A 372 16.70 21.39 -22.88
C LYS A 372 16.30 20.47 -24.03
N ASN A 373 16.61 19.18 -23.95
CA ASN A 373 16.52 18.25 -25.07
C ASN A 373 15.55 17.09 -24.81
N GLU A 374 15.48 16.59 -23.58
CA GLU A 374 14.78 15.35 -23.23
C GLU A 374 13.99 15.46 -21.92
N ILE A 375 12.98 14.61 -21.79
CA ILE A 375 12.19 14.37 -20.58
C ILE A 375 12.37 12.92 -20.13
N ALA A 376 12.43 12.72 -18.82
CA ALA A 376 12.50 11.42 -18.18
C ALA A 376 11.38 11.24 -17.17
N PHE A 377 10.94 9.99 -17.04
CA PHE A 377 9.99 9.55 -16.06
C PHE A 377 10.60 8.39 -15.26
N LEU A 378 10.60 8.55 -13.94
CA LEU A 378 11.03 7.55 -12.97
C LEU A 378 9.78 6.98 -12.33
N PHE A 379 9.61 5.66 -12.43
CA PHE A 379 8.54 4.88 -11.83
C PHE A 379 9.10 3.99 -10.75
N GLN A 380 8.39 3.90 -9.63
CA GLN A 380 8.67 2.98 -8.54
C GLN A 380 7.37 2.38 -8.02
N TRP A 381 7.25 1.06 -8.03
CA TRP A 381 6.08 0.38 -7.48
C TRP A 381 6.49 -0.90 -6.77
N ASP A 382 5.66 -1.25 -5.81
CA ASP A 382 5.86 -2.46 -5.01
C ASP A 382 5.30 -3.66 -5.77
N ASP A 383 6.15 -4.66 -5.98
CA ASP A 383 5.78 -5.93 -6.58
C ASP A 383 6.40 -7.06 -5.75
N ARG A 384 5.63 -8.11 -5.49
CA ARG A 384 6.10 -9.23 -4.66
C ARG A 384 6.96 -10.21 -5.43
N SER A 385 7.08 -10.03 -6.74
CA SER A 385 7.81 -10.89 -7.66
C SER A 385 8.58 -10.07 -8.67
N LYS A 386 9.65 -10.67 -9.20
CA LYS A 386 10.27 -10.25 -10.44
C LYS A 386 9.74 -11.14 -11.56
N SER A 387 8.58 -10.81 -12.09
CA SER A 387 7.92 -11.64 -13.11
C SER A 387 8.53 -11.35 -14.47
N GLN A 388 9.11 -12.38 -15.08
CA GLN A 388 9.66 -12.35 -16.43
C GLN A 388 9.27 -13.62 -17.15
N VAL A 389 8.80 -13.49 -18.39
CA VAL A 389 8.57 -14.62 -19.29
C VAL A 389 9.92 -15.26 -19.60
N ALA A 390 10.00 -16.58 -19.48
CA ALA A 390 11.22 -17.30 -19.82
C ALA A 390 11.54 -17.14 -21.31
N PRO A 391 12.82 -16.98 -21.71
CA PRO A 391 13.20 -16.87 -23.11
C PRO A 391 12.65 -18.04 -23.94
N GLY A 392 12.00 -17.74 -25.07
CA GLY A 392 11.43 -18.75 -25.97
C GLY A 392 10.02 -19.24 -25.62
N VAL A 393 9.40 -18.73 -24.56
CA VAL A 393 7.98 -18.97 -24.27
C VAL A 393 7.11 -18.01 -25.08
N ASN A 394 6.15 -18.56 -25.83
CA ASN A 394 5.19 -17.75 -26.55
C ASN A 394 4.14 -17.19 -25.58
N VAL A 395 4.03 -15.86 -25.53
CA VAL A 395 2.99 -15.16 -24.76
C VAL A 395 1.64 -15.45 -25.43
N VAL A 396 0.79 -16.22 -24.75
CA VAL A 396 -0.57 -16.50 -25.23
C VAL A 396 -1.49 -15.32 -24.88
N PRO A 397 -2.39 -14.89 -25.78
CA PRO A 397 -3.40 -13.90 -25.46
C PRO A 397 -4.26 -14.33 -24.26
N ILE A 398 -4.53 -13.39 -23.35
CA ILE A 398 -5.39 -13.67 -22.19
C ILE A 398 -6.85 -13.73 -22.65
N GLU A 399 -7.45 -14.92 -22.55
CA GLU A 399 -8.88 -15.10 -22.70
C GLU A 399 -9.59 -15.13 -21.34
N GLU A 400 -10.52 -14.20 -21.13
CA GLU A 400 -11.34 -14.21 -19.92
C GLU A 400 -12.45 -15.27 -20.02
N ALA A 401 -12.26 -16.38 -19.32
CA ALA A 401 -13.26 -17.43 -19.20
C ALA A 401 -14.57 -16.91 -18.59
N PRO A 402 -15.74 -17.47 -18.98
CA PRO A 402 -16.99 -17.17 -18.31
C PRO A 402 -16.87 -17.51 -16.81
N PRO A 403 -17.55 -16.74 -15.95
CA PRO A 403 -17.57 -17.03 -14.52
C PRO A 403 -18.16 -18.43 -14.32
N LYS A 404 -17.34 -19.35 -13.81
CA LYS A 404 -17.82 -20.62 -13.29
C LYS A 404 -18.11 -20.43 -11.82
N THR A 405 -19.28 -20.88 -11.40
CA THR A 405 -19.67 -20.86 -9.98
C THR A 405 -18.94 -21.95 -9.23
N GLY A 406 -18.55 -21.66 -7.99
CA GLY A 406 -18.01 -22.65 -7.07
C GLY A 406 -16.54 -22.44 -6.75
N GLU A 407 -16.17 -22.87 -5.55
CA GLU A 407 -14.90 -22.56 -4.90
C GLU A 407 -13.67 -22.89 -5.75
N GLU A 408 -13.61 -24.10 -6.31
CA GLU A 408 -12.48 -24.59 -7.11
C GLU A 408 -12.20 -23.72 -8.36
N ASN A 409 -13.25 -23.06 -8.88
CA ASN A 409 -13.15 -22.23 -10.06
C ASN A 409 -13.02 -20.73 -9.75
N SER A 410 -13.11 -20.35 -8.48
CA SER A 410 -13.00 -18.96 -8.04
C SER A 410 -11.62 -18.38 -8.37
N ILE A 411 -11.57 -17.06 -8.51
CA ILE A 411 -10.33 -16.31 -8.68
C ILE A 411 -9.37 -16.62 -7.52
N ALA A 412 -9.87 -16.64 -6.28
CA ALA A 412 -9.05 -16.92 -5.11
C ALA A 412 -8.40 -18.32 -5.15
N ALA A 413 -9.14 -19.36 -5.54
CA ALA A 413 -8.59 -20.73 -5.63
C ALA A 413 -7.53 -20.90 -6.74
N LYS A 414 -7.63 -20.09 -7.81
CA LYS A 414 -6.68 -20.06 -8.92
C LYS A 414 -5.49 -19.12 -8.68
N GLN A 415 -5.57 -18.29 -7.64
CA GLN A 415 -4.51 -17.34 -7.33
C GLN A 415 -3.16 -18.06 -7.18
N ASN A 416 -2.09 -17.50 -7.76
CA ASN A 416 -0.74 -18.08 -7.86
C ASN A 416 -0.60 -19.31 -8.77
N LYS A 417 -1.62 -19.65 -9.56
CA LYS A 417 -1.55 -20.70 -10.60
C LYS A 417 -1.72 -20.12 -12.01
N TYR A 418 -1.63 -18.81 -12.14
CA TYR A 418 -1.69 -18.14 -13.44
C TYR A 418 -0.40 -18.38 -14.22
N GLU A 419 -0.52 -18.35 -15.54
CA GLU A 419 0.63 -18.17 -16.40
C GLU A 419 1.33 -16.86 -16.04
N VAL A 420 2.66 -16.90 -15.96
CA VAL A 420 3.47 -15.76 -15.54
C VAL A 420 3.87 -14.97 -16.78
N TYR A 421 3.51 -13.69 -16.79
CA TYR A 421 3.93 -12.74 -17.83
C TYR A 421 5.04 -11.82 -17.32
N ASN A 422 5.50 -10.90 -18.17
CA ASN A 422 6.43 -9.85 -17.77
C ASN A 422 5.70 -8.85 -16.89
N ASP A 423 6.32 -8.43 -15.78
CA ASP A 423 5.93 -7.17 -15.16
C ASP A 423 6.12 -6.03 -16.16
N ALA A 424 5.27 -5.02 -16.11
CA ALA A 424 5.34 -3.93 -17.07
C ALA A 424 4.82 -2.62 -16.47
N VAL A 425 5.27 -1.50 -17.05
CA VAL A 425 4.72 -0.17 -16.80
C VAL A 425 4.59 0.57 -18.12
N ALA A 426 3.52 1.33 -18.27
CA ALA A 426 3.33 2.19 -19.43
C ALA A 426 2.84 3.58 -19.04
N ILE A 427 3.20 4.54 -19.88
CA ILE A 427 2.71 5.91 -19.85
C ILE A 427 2.11 6.24 -21.21
N GLN A 428 1.00 6.97 -21.20
CA GLN A 428 0.27 7.32 -22.41
C GLN A 428 -0.09 8.80 -22.41
N PHE A 429 0.04 9.42 -23.58
CA PHE A 429 -0.36 10.79 -23.86
C PHE A 429 -1.23 10.83 -25.12
N PRO A 430 -2.22 11.73 -25.24
CA PRO A 430 -2.79 12.03 -26.54
C PRO A 430 -1.69 12.53 -27.48
N ALA A 431 -1.55 11.94 -28.67
CA ALA A 431 -0.47 12.30 -29.59
C ALA A 431 -0.54 13.79 -29.97
N LYS A 432 -1.75 14.26 -30.31
CA LYS A 432 -2.05 15.66 -30.64
C LYS A 432 -2.77 16.38 -29.52
N TRP A 433 -2.23 16.31 -28.29
CA TRP A 433 -2.89 16.88 -27.11
C TRP A 433 -3.16 18.40 -27.22
N GLN A 434 -2.40 19.14 -28.03
CA GLN A 434 -2.61 20.58 -28.27
C GLN A 434 -3.91 20.89 -29.02
N GLU A 435 -4.40 19.95 -29.81
CA GLU A 435 -5.64 20.10 -30.59
C GLU A 435 -6.89 19.77 -29.74
N ILE A 436 -6.69 19.21 -28.55
CA ILE A 436 -7.77 18.80 -27.66
C ILE A 436 -8.17 19.97 -26.76
N VAL A 437 -9.38 20.47 -26.94
CA VAL A 437 -9.93 21.55 -26.12
C VAL A 437 -10.53 20.99 -24.83
N PRO A 438 -10.11 21.46 -23.63
CA PRO A 438 -10.71 21.03 -22.37
C PRO A 438 -12.24 21.29 -22.36
N PRO A 439 -13.05 20.39 -21.76
CA PRO A 439 -12.66 19.24 -20.94
C PRO A 439 -12.47 17.94 -21.74
N GLU A 440 -12.43 17.99 -23.08
CA GLU A 440 -12.31 16.79 -23.90
C GLU A 440 -11.00 16.05 -23.64
N LYS A 441 -11.07 14.72 -23.71
CA LYS A 441 -9.94 13.80 -23.58
C LYS A 441 -10.20 12.61 -24.51
N PRO A 442 -9.15 11.97 -25.05
CA PRO A 442 -9.35 10.70 -25.72
C PRO A 442 -9.84 9.66 -24.71
N ARG A 443 -10.25 8.48 -25.19
CA ARG A 443 -10.45 7.35 -24.28
C ARG A 443 -9.18 7.09 -23.48
N TYR A 444 -9.35 6.95 -22.16
CA TYR A 444 -8.23 6.69 -21.25
C TYR A 444 -7.53 5.37 -21.58
N LEU A 445 -8.30 4.37 -22.02
CA LEU A 445 -7.78 3.09 -22.48
C LEU A 445 -7.39 3.15 -23.97
N HIS A 446 -6.11 3.41 -24.24
CA HIS A 446 -5.50 3.34 -25.58
C HIS A 446 -6.14 4.23 -26.65
N GLY A 447 -6.78 5.33 -26.27
CA GLY A 447 -7.29 6.32 -27.21
C GLY A 447 -8.42 5.82 -28.11
N GLU A 448 -8.60 6.51 -29.23
CA GLU A 448 -9.53 6.14 -30.30
C GLU A 448 -9.01 6.65 -31.64
N GLU A 449 -9.52 6.15 -32.76
CA GLU A 449 -8.98 6.41 -34.09
C GLU A 449 -8.76 7.90 -34.42
N LYS A 450 -9.73 8.77 -34.09
CA LYS A 450 -9.63 10.21 -34.31
C LYS A 450 -8.72 10.94 -33.31
N ARG A 451 -8.49 10.34 -32.14
CA ARG A 451 -7.70 10.89 -31.03
C ARG A 451 -6.81 9.79 -30.48
N HIS A 452 -5.90 9.33 -31.33
CA HIS A 452 -4.98 8.26 -30.99
C HIS A 452 -3.95 8.76 -29.97
N VAL A 453 -3.26 7.82 -29.36
CA VAL A 453 -2.37 8.08 -28.24
C VAL A 453 -0.96 7.58 -28.53
N ASP A 454 0.00 8.32 -27.98
CA ASP A 454 1.40 7.98 -27.90
C ASP A 454 1.64 7.23 -26.58
N LEU A 455 1.93 5.94 -26.66
CA LEU A 455 2.10 5.06 -25.50
C LEU A 455 3.52 4.51 -25.45
N TRP A 456 4.20 4.65 -24.32
CA TRP A 456 5.51 4.04 -24.09
C TRP A 456 5.34 2.94 -23.08
N LYS A 457 5.73 1.72 -23.44
CA LYS A 457 5.61 0.54 -22.59
C LYS A 457 6.99 -0.06 -22.38
N TRP A 458 7.32 -0.27 -21.11
CA TRP A 458 8.46 -1.06 -20.67
C TRP A 458 7.97 -2.40 -20.13
N GLU A 459 8.73 -3.46 -20.39
CA GLU A 459 8.50 -4.81 -19.87
C GLU A 459 9.75 -5.36 -19.16
N ALA A 460 9.53 -6.27 -18.21
CA ALA A 460 10.56 -6.78 -17.31
C ALA A 460 11.76 -7.42 -18.00
N ASP A 461 11.61 -7.92 -19.22
CA ASP A 461 12.70 -8.46 -20.05
C ASP A 461 13.65 -7.38 -20.61
N GLY A 462 13.36 -6.10 -20.35
CA GLY A 462 14.15 -4.96 -20.82
C GLY A 462 13.60 -4.30 -22.09
N THR A 463 12.54 -4.86 -22.68
CA THR A 463 11.88 -4.28 -23.85
C THR A 463 11.28 -2.91 -23.49
N LEU A 464 11.60 -1.90 -24.28
CA LEU A 464 10.99 -0.57 -24.22
C LEU A 464 10.57 -0.17 -25.62
N LYS A 465 9.27 0.05 -25.82
CA LYS A 465 8.69 0.34 -27.15
C LYS A 465 7.71 1.50 -27.10
N ALA A 466 7.64 2.24 -28.20
CA ALA A 466 6.62 3.25 -28.46
C ALA A 466 5.53 2.65 -29.34
N TYR A 467 4.28 2.93 -28.99
CA TYR A 467 3.10 2.45 -29.70
C TYR A 467 2.14 3.58 -30.05
N THR A 468 1.38 3.38 -31.12
CA THR A 468 0.10 4.05 -31.33
C THR A 468 -1.01 3.22 -30.71
N GLY A 469 -1.78 3.83 -29.81
CA GLY A 469 -3.07 3.31 -29.38
C GLY A 469 -4.21 4.02 -30.11
N SER A 470 -5.11 3.28 -30.74
CA SER A 470 -6.25 3.82 -31.49
C SER A 470 -7.60 3.22 -31.05
N GLY A 471 -7.62 2.60 -29.87
CA GLY A 471 -8.75 1.87 -29.30
C GLY A 471 -8.30 0.75 -28.37
N TRP A 472 -9.13 0.38 -27.41
CA TRP A 472 -8.90 -0.78 -26.54
C TRP A 472 -9.09 -2.11 -27.28
N ASP A 473 -9.88 -2.09 -28.35
CA ASP A 473 -10.25 -3.21 -29.21
C ASP A 473 -9.32 -3.38 -30.42
N LYS A 474 -8.32 -2.51 -30.55
CA LYS A 474 -7.32 -2.54 -31.61
C LYS A 474 -5.95 -2.93 -31.04
N PRO A 475 -5.14 -3.70 -31.77
CA PRO A 475 -3.77 -3.98 -31.36
C PRO A 475 -2.98 -2.67 -31.26
N LEU A 476 -2.03 -2.62 -30.32
CA LEU A 476 -1.07 -1.52 -30.27
C LEU A 476 -0.12 -1.64 -31.47
N GLU A 477 -0.01 -0.56 -32.24
CA GLU A 477 0.86 -0.51 -33.42
C GLU A 477 2.23 0.02 -33.01
N GLU A 478 3.28 -0.80 -33.12
CA GLU A 478 4.64 -0.38 -32.78
C GLU A 478 5.12 0.71 -33.74
N ARG A 479 5.74 1.75 -33.19
CA ARG A 479 6.36 2.83 -33.94
C ARG A 479 7.88 2.74 -33.84
N SER A 480 8.52 2.04 -34.78
CA SER A 480 9.97 1.75 -34.69
C SER A 480 10.85 3.01 -34.63
N GLY A 481 10.46 4.08 -35.35
CA GLY A 481 11.19 5.36 -35.33
C GLY A 481 11.16 6.05 -33.95
N ALA A 482 10.01 6.05 -33.28
CA ALA A 482 9.87 6.58 -31.92
C ALA A 482 10.50 5.64 -30.88
N THR A 483 10.42 4.32 -31.09
CA THR A 483 11.10 3.31 -30.28
C THR A 483 12.61 3.52 -30.27
N GLY A 484 13.23 3.82 -31.41
CA GLY A 484 14.66 4.15 -31.47
C GLY A 484 15.05 5.45 -30.74
N LYS A 485 14.08 6.33 -30.45
CA LYS A 485 14.28 7.58 -29.69
C LYS A 485 14.03 7.41 -28.19
N LEU A 486 13.31 6.37 -27.78
CA LEU A 486 13.14 6.00 -26.37
C LEU A 486 14.43 5.39 -25.83
N LYS A 487 14.80 5.77 -24.61
CA LYS A 487 15.97 5.23 -23.91
C LYS A 487 15.57 4.71 -22.54
N LEU A 488 15.86 3.44 -22.29
CA LEU A 488 15.80 2.84 -20.97
C LEU A 488 17.09 3.23 -20.21
N VAL A 489 16.96 4.09 -19.21
CA VAL A 489 18.09 4.58 -18.40
C VAL A 489 18.39 3.61 -17.26
N LYS A 490 17.35 3.08 -16.63
CA LYS A 490 17.45 2.11 -15.54
C LYS A 490 16.24 1.20 -15.53
N SER A 491 16.47 -0.07 -15.24
CA SER A 491 15.46 -1.05 -14.85
C SER A 491 16.07 -1.96 -13.79
N GLU A 492 15.49 -1.97 -12.60
CA GLU A 492 15.99 -2.75 -11.47
C GLU A 492 14.81 -3.24 -10.63
N PHE A 493 14.82 -4.53 -10.31
CA PHE A 493 13.99 -5.09 -9.25
C PHE A 493 14.88 -5.41 -8.06
N LYS A 494 14.53 -4.87 -6.90
CA LYS A 494 15.26 -5.13 -5.66
C LYS A 494 14.30 -5.16 -4.47
N ASP A 495 14.34 -6.25 -3.72
CA ASP A 495 13.60 -6.44 -2.45
C ASP A 495 12.14 -5.99 -2.54
N GLY A 496 11.44 -6.46 -3.57
CA GLY A 496 10.01 -6.19 -3.79
C GLY A 496 9.69 -4.82 -4.39
N LEU A 497 10.67 -4.10 -4.93
CA LEU A 497 10.50 -2.79 -5.55
C LEU A 497 11.06 -2.80 -6.98
N TRP A 498 10.21 -2.46 -7.94
CA TRP A 498 10.67 -2.09 -9.28
C TRP A 498 11.07 -0.62 -9.32
N THR A 499 12.16 -0.30 -10.02
CA THR A 499 12.58 1.06 -10.36
C THR A 499 12.90 1.13 -11.85
N VAL A 500 12.11 1.90 -12.59
CA VAL A 500 12.25 2.06 -14.04
C VAL A 500 12.41 3.53 -14.38
N ILE A 501 13.42 3.87 -15.17
CA ILE A 501 13.63 5.22 -15.70
C ILE A 501 13.68 5.13 -17.21
N MET A 502 12.72 5.79 -17.87
CA MET A 502 12.68 5.91 -19.31
C MET A 502 12.66 7.38 -19.72
N LYS A 503 13.33 7.68 -20.82
CA LYS A 503 13.44 9.05 -21.33
C LYS A 503 13.32 9.11 -22.84
N ARG A 504 12.94 10.29 -23.35
CA ARG A 504 12.95 10.61 -24.77
C ARG A 504 13.14 12.09 -25.04
N PRO A 505 13.45 12.49 -26.30
CA PRO A 505 13.46 13.90 -26.70
C PRO A 505 12.12 14.62 -26.45
N LEU A 506 12.18 15.90 -26.09
CA LEU A 506 11.00 16.74 -25.84
C LEU A 506 10.14 16.94 -27.09
N LYS A 507 10.81 17.10 -28.23
CA LYS A 507 10.21 17.29 -29.55
C LYS A 507 10.70 16.20 -30.48
N THR A 508 9.83 15.78 -31.38
CA THR A 508 10.15 14.77 -32.39
C THR A 508 9.66 15.24 -33.76
N ASP A 509 10.21 14.65 -34.82
CA ASP A 509 9.84 14.98 -36.19
C ASP A 509 8.43 14.49 -36.55
N ASP A 510 7.98 13.39 -35.93
CA ASP A 510 6.65 12.79 -36.11
C ASP A 510 5.61 13.45 -35.19
N LYS A 511 5.26 14.69 -35.51
CA LYS A 511 4.30 15.49 -34.73
C LYS A 511 2.87 14.94 -34.76
N ASP A 512 2.57 14.06 -35.70
CA ASP A 512 1.25 13.49 -35.84
C ASP A 512 1.01 12.35 -34.85
N ASN A 513 2.05 11.59 -34.50
CA ASN A 513 1.95 10.40 -33.65
C ASN A 513 2.71 10.51 -32.31
N ASP A 514 3.64 11.44 -32.15
CA ASP A 514 4.35 11.69 -30.89
C ASP A 514 3.81 12.91 -30.14
N ALA A 515 3.54 12.73 -28.86
CA ALA A 515 3.21 13.84 -27.97
C ALA A 515 4.37 14.85 -27.85
N GLN A 516 4.14 16.08 -28.29
CA GLN A 516 5.18 17.12 -28.22
C GLN A 516 5.16 17.80 -26.86
N PHE A 517 6.25 17.75 -26.10
CA PHE A 517 6.30 18.33 -24.74
C PHE A 517 6.61 19.82 -24.77
N GLU A 518 5.87 20.60 -23.98
CA GLU A 518 5.98 22.07 -23.90
C GLU A 518 5.94 22.54 -22.46
N THR A 519 6.77 23.53 -22.15
CA THR A 519 6.85 24.15 -20.82
C THR A 519 5.56 24.91 -20.49
N GLY A 520 5.07 24.74 -19.25
CA GLY A 520 3.92 25.45 -18.72
C GLY A 520 2.56 24.97 -19.24
N LYS A 521 2.52 23.84 -19.97
CA LYS A 521 1.28 23.27 -20.51
C LYS A 521 0.89 21.98 -19.77
N TYR A 522 -0.42 21.78 -19.57
CA TYR A 522 -0.97 20.59 -18.94
C TYR A 522 -1.25 19.52 -20.00
N ILE A 523 -0.48 18.44 -19.97
CA ILE A 523 -0.54 17.35 -20.95
C ILE A 523 -1.30 16.18 -20.32
N PRO A 524 -2.50 15.82 -20.81
CA PRO A 524 -3.24 14.67 -20.29
C PRO A 524 -2.38 13.40 -20.33
N THR A 525 -2.35 12.66 -19.23
CA THR A 525 -1.50 11.49 -19.05
C THR A 525 -2.28 10.35 -18.41
N VAL A 526 -2.06 9.12 -18.87
CA VAL A 526 -2.59 7.90 -18.25
C VAL A 526 -1.45 6.94 -17.99
N PHE A 527 -1.54 6.20 -16.90
CA PHE A 527 -0.55 5.22 -16.45
C PHE A 527 -1.16 3.82 -16.40
N PHE A 528 -0.32 2.84 -16.69
CA PHE A 528 -0.69 1.43 -16.64
C PHE A 528 0.43 0.63 -15.99
N ALA A 529 0.06 -0.45 -15.31
CA ALA A 529 1.01 -1.39 -14.72
C ALA A 529 0.47 -2.82 -14.80
N TRP A 530 1.37 -3.79 -14.88
CA TRP A 530 1.06 -5.21 -14.94
C TRP A 530 1.90 -5.96 -13.89
N ASP A 531 1.23 -6.75 -13.04
CA ASP A 531 1.87 -7.77 -12.19
C ASP A 531 1.84 -9.10 -12.96
N GLY A 532 2.97 -9.47 -13.53
CA GLY A 532 3.08 -10.63 -14.40
C GLY A 532 2.75 -11.93 -13.68
N HIS A 533 3.05 -12.04 -12.37
CA HIS A 533 2.73 -13.20 -11.54
C HIS A 533 1.24 -13.26 -11.14
N ASN A 534 0.52 -12.13 -11.21
CA ASN A 534 -0.94 -12.12 -11.19
C ASN A 534 -1.55 -12.62 -12.50
N GLY A 535 -0.73 -12.92 -13.50
CA GLY A 535 -1.16 -13.23 -14.86
C GLY A 535 -1.69 -12.01 -15.59
N ASP A 536 -1.21 -10.81 -15.27
CA ASP A 536 -1.61 -9.58 -15.96
C ASP A 536 -0.83 -9.46 -17.28
N ALA A 537 -1.55 -9.30 -18.39
CA ALA A 537 -1.00 -8.96 -19.71
C ALA A 537 -2.09 -8.32 -20.58
N GLY A 538 -1.70 -7.63 -21.65
CA GLY A 538 -2.65 -6.97 -22.55
C GLY A 538 -3.58 -6.02 -21.76
N LEU A 539 -4.90 -6.20 -21.89
CA LEU A 539 -5.89 -5.35 -21.20
C LEU A 539 -6.17 -5.76 -19.74
N LYS A 540 -5.69 -6.93 -19.31
CA LYS A 540 -5.76 -7.31 -17.90
C LYS A 540 -4.60 -6.63 -17.18
N MET A 541 -4.87 -5.45 -16.63
CA MET A 541 -3.87 -4.53 -16.10
C MET A 541 -4.44 -3.62 -15.01
N ALA A 542 -3.55 -2.96 -14.28
CA ALA A 542 -3.87 -1.80 -13.47
C ALA A 542 -3.84 -0.54 -14.34
N VAL A 543 -4.80 0.37 -14.17
CA VAL A 543 -4.94 1.60 -14.96
C VAL A 543 -5.29 2.79 -14.08
N SER A 544 -4.72 3.96 -14.39
CA SER A 544 -5.01 5.21 -13.69
C SER A 544 -6.21 5.95 -14.29
N ALA A 545 -6.80 6.87 -13.52
CA ALA A 545 -7.58 7.97 -14.11
C ALA A 545 -6.66 8.89 -14.94
N PHE A 546 -7.23 9.91 -15.59
CA PHE A 546 -6.41 10.95 -16.22
C PHE A 546 -5.69 11.82 -15.19
N TYR A 547 -4.38 11.95 -15.36
CA TYR A 547 -3.50 12.93 -14.73
C TYR A 547 -3.10 13.98 -15.76
N TYR A 548 -2.36 14.99 -15.32
CA TYR A 548 -1.72 15.98 -16.18
C TYR A 548 -0.24 16.06 -15.88
N SER A 549 0.60 15.77 -16.87
CA SER A 549 2.03 16.07 -16.81
C SER A 549 2.26 17.53 -17.20
N ILE A 550 3.10 18.25 -16.45
CA ILE A 550 3.46 19.64 -16.74
C ILE A 550 4.97 19.82 -16.65
N LEU A 551 5.57 20.41 -17.69
CA LEU A 551 6.97 20.83 -17.63
C LEU A 551 7.02 22.18 -16.94
N GLU A 552 7.48 22.21 -15.69
CA GLU A 552 7.56 23.45 -14.92
C GLU A 552 8.56 24.40 -15.58
N PRO A 553 8.16 25.63 -15.95
CA PRO A 553 9.08 26.57 -16.56
C PRO A 553 10.28 26.81 -15.62
N PRO A 554 11.50 26.91 -16.16
CA PRO A 554 12.67 27.18 -15.32
C PRO A 554 12.49 28.51 -14.61
N VAL A 555 12.84 28.56 -13.31
CA VAL A 555 12.81 29.80 -12.54
C VAL A 555 13.80 30.78 -13.19
N PRO A 556 13.36 31.97 -13.65
CA PRO A 556 14.24 32.95 -14.27
C PRO A 556 15.38 33.34 -13.31
N ILE A 557 16.57 33.58 -13.84
CA ILE A 557 17.74 33.96 -13.03
C ILE A 557 17.45 35.25 -12.26
N GLU A 558 16.71 36.16 -12.89
CA GLU A 558 16.23 37.41 -12.32
C GLU A 558 15.46 37.21 -11.02
N ALA A 559 14.62 36.17 -10.95
CA ALA A 559 13.85 35.84 -9.75
C ALA A 559 14.73 35.32 -8.60
N LYS A 560 15.93 34.80 -8.90
CA LYS A 560 16.94 34.41 -7.89
C LYS A 560 17.83 35.59 -7.48
N VAL A 561 18.17 36.47 -8.43
CA VAL A 561 19.16 37.54 -8.25
C VAL A 561 18.53 38.79 -7.63
N TYR A 562 17.33 39.19 -8.02
CA TYR A 562 16.72 40.43 -7.54
C TYR A 562 16.50 40.46 -6.01
N PRO A 563 16.03 39.39 -5.34
CA PRO A 563 15.94 39.40 -3.88
C PRO A 563 17.29 39.64 -3.20
N PHE A 564 18.37 39.05 -3.74
CA PHE A 564 19.73 39.25 -3.22
C PHE A 564 20.23 40.68 -3.46
N LEU A 565 20.03 41.24 -4.66
CA LEU A 565 20.38 42.62 -4.97
C LEU A 565 19.58 43.63 -4.13
N MET A 566 18.30 43.38 -3.90
CA MET A 566 17.47 44.21 -3.02
C MET A 566 17.96 44.15 -1.57
N ALA A 567 18.28 42.96 -1.06
CA ALA A 567 18.83 42.80 0.29
C ALA A 567 20.19 43.51 0.43
N LEU A 568 21.08 43.36 -0.55
CA LEU A 568 22.37 44.06 -0.57
C LEU A 568 22.17 45.58 -0.64
N GLY A 569 21.23 46.06 -1.46
CA GLY A 569 20.85 47.45 -1.56
C GLY A 569 20.32 48.02 -0.24
N MET A 570 19.49 47.26 0.48
CA MET A 570 19.01 47.63 1.83
C MET A 570 20.16 47.73 2.83
N ILE A 571 21.08 46.75 2.85
CA ILE A 571 22.25 46.77 3.74
C ILE A 571 23.15 47.98 3.45
N ILE A 572 23.40 48.30 2.17
CA ILE A 572 24.18 49.46 1.77
C ILE A 572 23.48 50.76 2.20
N ALA A 573 22.16 50.86 1.99
CA ALA A 573 21.37 52.03 2.37
C ALA A 573 21.36 52.23 3.90
N GLU A 574 21.14 51.17 4.68
CA GLU A 574 21.22 51.19 6.14
C GLU A 574 22.62 51.60 6.61
N GLY A 575 23.67 51.00 6.04
CA GLY A 575 25.06 51.35 6.33
C GLY A 575 25.37 52.82 6.04
N TRP A 576 24.85 53.37 4.93
CA TRP A 576 25.01 54.78 4.59
C TRP A 576 24.26 55.69 5.57
N ILE A 577 23.02 55.36 5.95
CA ILE A 577 22.23 56.10 6.94
C ILE A 577 22.95 56.11 8.29
N LEU A 578 23.45 54.96 8.74
CA LEU A 578 24.19 54.83 10.00
C LEU A 578 25.48 55.66 9.97
N ARG A 579 26.25 55.61 8.88
CA ARG A 579 27.47 56.40 8.71
C ARG A 579 27.18 57.91 8.70
N ARG A 580 26.09 58.34 8.07
CA ARG A 580 25.66 59.75 8.02
C ARG A 580 25.14 60.25 9.38
N ARG A 581 24.47 59.39 10.15
CA ARG A 581 24.10 59.69 11.54
C ARG A 581 25.33 59.78 12.45
N ALA A 582 26.31 58.89 12.28
CA ALA A 582 27.56 58.93 13.03
C ALA A 582 28.41 60.18 12.72
N SER A 583 28.47 60.61 11.45
CA SER A 583 29.18 61.84 11.06
C SER A 583 28.52 63.11 11.59
N LYS A 584 27.17 63.20 11.55
CA LYS A 584 26.44 64.30 12.20
C LYS A 584 26.68 64.38 13.71
N LYS A 585 26.74 63.23 14.41
CA LYS A 585 27.06 63.18 15.84
C LYS A 585 28.49 63.64 16.18
N LYS A 586 29.45 63.48 15.25
CA LYS A 586 30.81 64.02 15.41
C LYS A 586 30.86 65.54 15.22
N MET A 587 30.08 66.09 14.29
CA MET A 587 30.01 67.55 14.05
C MET A 587 29.28 68.32 15.14
N THR A 588 28.40 67.69 15.92
CA THR A 588 27.76 68.34 17.08
C THR A 588 28.56 68.20 18.38
N LYS A 589 29.76 67.61 18.33
CA LYS A 589 30.66 67.41 19.48
C LYS A 589 32.03 68.12 19.35
N SER A 590 32.29 68.79 18.22
CA SER A 590 33.35 69.80 18.08
C SER A 590 32.73 71.17 18.12
#